data_AF-A0A1M5B779-F1
#
_entry.id   AF-A0A1M5B779-F1
#
_cell.length_a   1.000
_cell.length_b   1.000
_cell.length_c   1.000
_cell.angle_alpha   90.00
_cell.angle_beta   90.00
_cell.angle_gamma   90.00
#
_symmetry.space_group_name_H-M   'P 1'
#
loop_
_entity.id
_entity.type
_entity.pdbx_description
1 polymer ?
#
loop_
_entity_poly.entity_id
_entity_poly.type
_entity_poly.pdbx_seq_one_letter_code
_entity_poly.pdbx_strand_id
1 'polypeptide(L)'
;MKISRNDPYDLDLFIRGLGVLLTQMHSDLYEYIYYMTFKKSMKSYAKDFNDPWEQAIEHLDFFEKIEDPFVQNCLSAQQRLIDCKVELTLRFGIDEVEDLEDPLMSVQALRYRPYMLVFKRSKSYKKLKLYYERSLSEFIESLYLYACALTAESYKIPLVLKKRLNLPDEESFRLLNQDNQTVELLTELIKGLKKDLSDLRLLMKK
;
A
#
# COMPACT_ATOMS: atom_id res chain seq x y z
N MET A 1 -11.04 21.23 11.44
CA MET A 1 -11.84 20.81 12.63
C MET A 1 -10.88 20.30 13.70
N LYS A 2 -11.02 20.68 14.99
CA LYS A 2 -10.20 20.11 16.08
C LYS A 2 -10.78 18.76 16.46
N ILE A 3 -10.08 17.66 16.14
CA ILE A 3 -10.49 16.30 16.52
C ILE A 3 -10.39 16.19 18.05
N SER A 4 -11.51 15.95 18.71
CA SER A 4 -11.58 15.75 20.16
C SER A 4 -11.21 14.31 20.50
N ARG A 5 -10.58 14.08 21.66
CA ARG A 5 -10.34 12.71 22.17
C ARG A 5 -11.64 11.93 22.46
N ASN A 6 -12.78 12.62 22.47
CA ASN A 6 -14.09 12.05 22.75
C ASN A 6 -14.96 11.90 21.50
N ASP A 7 -14.45 12.20 20.30
CA ASP A 7 -15.22 11.97 19.08
C ASP A 7 -15.41 10.45 18.90
N PRO A 8 -16.66 9.99 18.64
CA PRO A 8 -16.93 8.58 18.41
C PRO A 8 -16.09 8.08 17.22
N TYR A 9 -15.56 6.87 17.34
CA TYR A 9 -14.88 6.23 16.23
C TYR A 9 -15.88 6.00 15.09
N ASP A 10 -15.60 6.58 13.94
CA ASP A 10 -16.41 6.45 12.74
C ASP A 10 -15.75 5.41 11.82
N LEU A 11 -16.34 4.22 11.78
CA LEU A 11 -15.85 3.09 10.99
C LEU A 11 -15.92 3.39 9.50
N ASP A 12 -16.97 4.06 9.02
CA ASP A 12 -17.13 4.40 7.61
C ASP A 12 -16.02 5.34 7.16
N LEU A 13 -15.82 6.42 7.92
CA LEU A 13 -14.75 7.38 7.71
C LEU A 13 -13.35 6.74 7.76
N PHE A 14 -13.17 5.74 8.63
CA PHE A 14 -11.92 5.00 8.74
C PHE A 14 -11.66 4.10 7.54
N ILE A 15 -12.68 3.41 7.04
CA ILE A 15 -12.60 2.52 5.88
C ILE A 15 -12.40 3.31 4.58
N ARG A 16 -13.08 4.44 4.41
CA ARG A 16 -12.85 5.36 3.29
C ARG A 16 -11.42 5.90 3.27
N GLY A 17 -10.89 6.27 4.44
CA GLY A 17 -9.48 6.62 4.60
C GLY A 17 -8.49 5.50 4.21
N LEU A 18 -8.83 4.23 4.51
CA LEU A 18 -8.08 3.07 4.05
C LEU A 18 -8.14 2.91 2.51
N GLY A 19 -9.31 3.15 1.90
CA GLY A 19 -9.48 3.17 0.45
C GLY A 19 -8.52 4.15 -0.22
N VAL A 20 -8.53 5.41 0.22
CA VAL A 20 -7.61 6.45 -0.27
C VAL A 20 -6.14 6.04 -0.07
N LEU A 21 -5.80 5.44 1.07
CA LEU A 21 -4.44 4.98 1.33
C LEU A 21 -4.01 3.89 0.33
N LEU A 22 -4.86 2.88 0.09
CA LEU A 22 -4.59 1.83 -0.89
C LEU A 22 -4.42 2.41 -2.29
N THR A 23 -5.17 3.48 -2.61
CA THR A 23 -4.99 4.22 -3.85
C THR A 23 -3.62 4.84 -3.98
N GLN A 24 -3.17 5.52 -2.93
CA GLN A 24 -1.84 6.12 -2.91
C GLN A 24 -0.74 5.07 -2.97
N MET A 25 -0.90 3.93 -2.28
CA MET A 25 0.08 2.84 -2.28
C MET A 25 0.24 2.20 -3.67
N HIS A 26 -0.86 1.82 -4.34
CA HIS A 26 -0.74 1.20 -5.67
C HIS A 26 -0.28 2.21 -6.73
N SER A 27 -0.62 3.49 -6.58
CA SER A 27 -0.07 4.57 -7.40
C SER A 27 1.45 4.71 -7.22
N ASP A 28 1.95 4.62 -5.98
CA ASP A 28 3.38 4.64 -5.69
C ASP A 28 4.11 3.46 -6.34
N LEU A 29 3.52 2.26 -6.32
CA LEU A 29 4.06 1.08 -7.00
C LEU A 29 4.04 1.21 -8.53
N TYR A 30 2.97 1.78 -9.10
CA TYR A 30 2.91 2.09 -10.52
C TYR A 30 4.09 2.96 -10.96
N GLU A 31 4.41 4.00 -10.20
CA GLU A 31 5.58 4.83 -10.52
C GLU A 31 6.89 4.03 -10.43
N TYR A 32 7.04 3.14 -9.45
CA TYR A 32 8.22 2.25 -9.39
C TYR A 32 8.33 1.36 -10.63
N ILE A 33 7.23 0.72 -11.03
CA ILE A 33 7.16 -0.13 -12.23
C ILE A 33 7.56 0.68 -13.47
N TYR A 34 6.97 1.86 -13.64
CA TYR A 34 7.25 2.75 -14.76
C TYR A 34 8.73 3.16 -14.80
N TYR A 35 9.26 3.69 -13.69
CA TYR A 35 10.63 4.17 -13.65
C TYR A 35 11.68 3.05 -13.69
N MET A 36 11.38 1.84 -13.20
CA MET A 36 12.27 0.69 -13.34
C MET A 36 12.29 0.20 -14.79
N THR A 37 11.13 0.03 -15.41
CA THR A 37 10.97 -0.42 -16.80
C THR A 37 11.73 0.48 -17.78
N PHE A 38 11.54 1.80 -17.66
CA PHE A 38 12.11 2.74 -18.61
C PHE A 38 13.47 3.32 -18.18
N LYS A 39 14.08 2.88 -17.07
CA LYS A 39 15.26 3.56 -16.51
C LYS A 39 16.43 3.68 -17.47
N LYS A 40 16.64 2.66 -18.31
CA LYS A 40 17.69 2.66 -19.33
C LYS A 40 17.32 3.56 -20.51
N SER A 41 16.07 3.49 -20.96
CA SER A 41 15.53 4.25 -22.10
C SER A 41 15.38 5.74 -21.81
N MET A 42 15.07 6.13 -20.57
CA MET A 42 14.90 7.53 -20.14
C MET A 42 16.15 8.40 -20.34
N LYS A 43 17.35 7.82 -20.43
CA LYS A 43 18.55 8.61 -20.76
C LYS A 43 18.56 9.05 -22.22
N SER A 44 18.04 8.22 -23.12
CA SER A 44 18.01 8.48 -24.56
C SER A 44 16.73 9.18 -25.01
N TYR A 45 15.64 8.97 -24.28
CA TYR A 45 14.29 9.46 -24.59
C TYR A 45 13.69 10.25 -23.44
N ALA A 46 14.51 11.05 -22.74
CA ALA A 46 14.06 11.81 -21.58
C ALA A 46 12.79 12.61 -21.91
N LYS A 47 12.72 13.25 -23.09
CA LYS A 47 11.55 14.03 -23.49
C LYS A 47 10.25 13.21 -23.63
N ASP A 48 10.36 11.92 -23.92
CA ASP A 48 9.22 11.05 -24.26
C ASP A 48 8.77 10.19 -23.07
N PHE A 49 9.55 10.10 -21.99
CA PHE A 49 9.26 9.26 -20.82
C PHE A 49 9.67 9.95 -19.50
N ASN A 50 9.05 11.10 -19.20
CA ASN A 50 9.42 11.93 -18.04
C ASN A 50 8.42 11.89 -16.89
N ASP A 51 7.15 11.62 -17.19
CA ASP A 51 6.08 11.64 -16.21
C ASP A 51 5.10 10.47 -16.43
N PRO A 52 4.97 9.53 -15.47
CA PRO A 52 4.05 8.41 -15.57
C PRO A 52 2.56 8.82 -15.60
N TRP A 53 2.24 10.06 -15.23
CA TRP A 53 0.88 10.59 -15.20
C TRP A 53 0.52 11.35 -16.47
N GLU A 54 1.49 11.96 -17.16
CA GLU A 54 1.27 12.55 -18.49
C GLU A 54 1.37 11.49 -19.60
N GLN A 55 2.21 10.48 -19.40
CA GLN A 55 2.52 9.42 -20.37
C GLN A 55 2.19 8.04 -19.77
N ALA A 56 0.96 7.91 -19.28
CA ALA A 56 0.52 6.70 -18.61
C ALA A 56 0.48 5.49 -19.55
N ILE A 57 0.90 4.34 -19.05
CA ILE A 57 0.65 3.04 -19.66
C ILE A 57 -0.61 2.49 -19.01
N GLU A 58 -1.74 2.66 -19.69
CA GLU A 58 -3.07 2.30 -19.17
C GLU A 58 -3.28 0.78 -19.03
N HIS A 59 -2.57 -0.01 -19.84
CA HIS A 59 -2.73 -1.46 -19.85
C HIS A 59 -1.62 -2.15 -19.05
N LEU A 60 -1.99 -2.75 -17.92
CA LEU A 60 -1.05 -3.48 -17.05
C LEU A 60 -0.40 -4.68 -17.76
N ASP A 61 -1.03 -5.26 -18.78
CA ASP A 61 -0.49 -6.36 -19.60
C ASP A 61 0.79 -5.98 -20.35
N PHE A 62 1.05 -4.68 -20.54
CA PHE A 62 2.31 -4.18 -21.04
C PHE A 62 3.46 -4.58 -20.10
N PHE A 63 3.26 -4.40 -18.79
CA PHE A 63 4.29 -4.68 -17.80
C PHE A 63 4.49 -6.18 -17.55
N GLU A 64 3.47 -7.01 -17.79
CA GLU A 64 3.60 -8.48 -17.72
C GLU A 64 4.65 -9.04 -18.70
N LYS A 65 4.89 -8.33 -19.81
CA LYS A 65 5.85 -8.73 -20.85
C LYS A 65 7.29 -8.30 -20.52
N ILE A 66 7.51 -7.56 -19.43
CA ILE A 66 8.83 -7.05 -19.05
C ILE A 66 9.60 -8.11 -18.24
N GLU A 67 10.72 -8.60 -18.79
CA GLU A 67 11.52 -9.67 -18.16
C GLU A 67 12.27 -9.25 -16.88
N ASP A 68 12.19 -7.98 -16.47
CA ASP A 68 12.87 -7.49 -15.28
C ASP A 68 12.21 -8.05 -14.00
N PRO A 69 12.92 -8.88 -13.20
CA PRO A 69 12.33 -9.51 -12.02
C PRO A 69 11.92 -8.52 -10.92
N PHE A 70 12.53 -7.32 -10.87
CA PHE A 70 12.13 -6.28 -9.94
C PHE A 70 10.82 -5.60 -10.38
N VAL A 71 10.62 -5.45 -11.70
CA VAL A 71 9.35 -4.98 -12.26
C VAL A 71 8.25 -5.99 -11.98
N GLN A 72 8.49 -7.28 -12.24
CA GLN A 72 7.50 -8.33 -11.99
C GLN A 72 7.11 -8.46 -10.51
N ASN A 73 8.09 -8.34 -9.60
CA ASN A 73 7.80 -8.34 -8.16
C ASN A 73 6.95 -7.12 -7.75
N CYS A 74 7.26 -5.93 -8.27
CA CYS A 74 6.49 -4.72 -8.00
C CYS A 74 5.06 -4.79 -8.58
N LEU A 75 4.92 -5.34 -9.80
CA LEU A 75 3.63 -5.57 -10.45
C LEU A 75 2.76 -6.54 -9.63
N SER A 76 3.32 -7.64 -9.13
CA SER A 76 2.64 -8.57 -8.22
C SER A 76 2.09 -7.85 -6.98
N ALA A 77 2.93 -7.06 -6.31
CA ALA A 77 2.53 -6.29 -5.13
C ALA A 77 1.44 -5.25 -5.46
N GLN A 78 1.54 -4.58 -6.62
CA GLN A 78 0.54 -3.63 -7.10
C GLN A 78 -0.81 -4.32 -7.33
N GLN A 79 -0.82 -5.48 -7.99
CA GLN A 79 -2.05 -6.22 -8.26
C GLN A 79 -2.76 -6.61 -6.96
N ARG A 80 -2.04 -7.07 -5.94
CA ARG A 80 -2.63 -7.39 -4.63
C ARG A 80 -3.31 -6.18 -3.98
N LEU A 81 -2.68 -5.01 -4.06
CA LEU A 81 -3.28 -3.77 -3.54
C LEU A 81 -4.54 -3.40 -4.32
N ILE A 82 -4.52 -3.54 -5.65
CA ILE A 82 -5.68 -3.28 -6.50
C ILE A 82 -6.82 -4.25 -6.14
N ASP A 83 -6.55 -5.55 -6.03
CA ASP A 83 -7.55 -6.57 -5.69
C ASP A 83 -8.20 -6.28 -4.32
N CYS A 84 -7.38 -5.97 -3.32
CA CYS A 84 -7.88 -5.59 -2.00
C CYS A 84 -8.71 -4.30 -2.04
N LYS A 85 -8.28 -3.30 -2.83
CA LYS A 85 -9.01 -2.03 -2.99
C LYS A 85 -10.38 -2.28 -3.62
N VAL A 86 -10.43 -3.04 -4.72
CA VAL A 86 -11.67 -3.38 -5.41
C VAL A 86 -12.64 -4.07 -4.47
N GLU A 87 -12.17 -5.04 -3.68
CA GLU A 87 -13.00 -5.74 -2.70
C GLU A 87 -13.55 -4.78 -1.62
N LEU A 88 -12.74 -3.85 -1.11
CA LEU A 88 -13.21 -2.83 -0.15
C LEU A 88 -14.23 -1.88 -0.78
N THR A 89 -13.96 -1.39 -1.98
CA THR A 89 -14.86 -0.53 -2.73
C THR A 89 -16.22 -1.17 -2.91
N LEU A 90 -16.26 -2.46 -3.29
CA LEU A 90 -17.50 -3.20 -3.46
C LEU A 90 -18.25 -3.41 -2.13
N ARG A 91 -17.53 -3.72 -1.04
CA ARG A 91 -18.14 -3.99 0.27
C ARG A 91 -18.73 -2.75 0.93
N PHE A 92 -18.08 -1.60 0.77
CA PHE A 92 -18.43 -0.37 1.47
C PHE A 92 -19.05 0.71 0.57
N GLY A 93 -19.19 0.45 -0.72
CA GLY A 93 -19.79 1.41 -1.66
C GLY A 93 -18.95 2.68 -1.82
N ILE A 94 -17.62 2.54 -1.81
CA ILE A 94 -16.68 3.67 -1.87
C ILE A 94 -16.63 4.24 -3.29
N ASP A 95 -16.92 5.53 -3.45
CA ASP A 95 -16.58 6.26 -4.68
C ASP A 95 -15.15 6.78 -4.57
N GLU A 96 -14.22 6.14 -5.28
CA GLU A 96 -12.79 6.49 -5.22
C GLU A 96 -12.52 7.92 -5.70
N VAL A 97 -13.27 8.41 -6.70
CA VAL A 97 -13.03 9.75 -7.25
C VAL A 97 -13.48 10.80 -6.24
N GLU A 98 -14.66 10.60 -5.64
CA GLU A 98 -15.18 11.49 -4.60
C GLU A 98 -14.24 11.52 -3.38
N ASP A 99 -13.79 10.35 -2.91
CA ASP A 99 -12.93 10.21 -1.74
C ASP A 99 -11.55 10.84 -1.92
N LEU A 100 -10.99 10.81 -3.14
CA LEU A 100 -9.71 11.46 -3.45
C LEU A 100 -9.81 12.98 -3.46
N GLU A 101 -10.98 13.53 -3.81
CA GLU A 101 -11.24 14.97 -3.81
C GLU A 101 -11.65 15.50 -2.43
N ASP A 102 -12.13 14.65 -1.54
CA ASP A 102 -12.52 15.03 -0.18
C ASP A 102 -11.30 15.23 0.76
N PRO A 103 -11.05 16.47 1.25
CA PRO A 103 -9.98 16.74 2.21
C PRO A 103 -10.12 15.96 3.52
N LEU A 104 -11.34 15.62 3.93
CA LEU A 104 -11.58 14.86 5.15
C LEU A 104 -11.09 13.42 5.01
N MET A 105 -11.40 12.76 3.89
CA MET A 105 -10.91 11.41 3.59
C MET A 105 -9.38 11.39 3.43
N SER A 106 -8.85 12.41 2.76
CA SER A 106 -7.40 12.61 2.67
C SER A 106 -6.73 12.67 4.05
N VAL A 107 -7.31 13.40 5.01
CA VAL A 107 -6.77 13.48 6.39
C VAL A 107 -6.83 12.11 7.10
N GLN A 108 -7.87 11.31 6.88
CA GLN A 108 -7.93 9.96 7.48
C GLN A 108 -6.85 9.05 6.92
N ALA A 109 -6.62 9.09 5.61
CA ALA A 109 -5.55 8.33 4.97
C ALA A 109 -4.17 8.66 5.54
N LEU A 110 -3.95 9.91 6.01
CA LEU A 110 -2.70 10.32 6.63
C LEU A 110 -2.39 9.63 7.98
N ARG A 111 -3.40 9.02 8.65
CA ARG A 111 -3.27 8.50 10.02
C ARG A 111 -2.18 7.44 10.17
N TYR A 112 -2.05 6.56 9.19
CA TYR A 112 -1.03 5.51 9.16
C TYR A 112 -0.25 5.55 7.84
N ARG A 113 -0.04 6.75 7.27
CA ARG A 113 0.57 6.89 5.96
C ARG A 113 2.02 6.37 5.96
N PRO A 114 2.39 5.49 5.01
CA PRO A 114 3.77 5.06 4.84
C PRO A 114 4.60 6.17 4.19
N TYR A 115 5.92 6.08 4.31
CA TYR A 115 6.81 6.90 3.51
C TYR A 115 6.61 6.62 2.02
N MET A 116 6.44 7.68 1.24
CA MET A 116 6.36 7.64 -0.21
C MET A 116 7.50 8.47 -0.80
N LEU A 117 8.27 7.87 -1.70
CA LEU A 117 9.36 8.58 -2.35
C LEU A 117 8.80 9.51 -3.44
N VAL A 118 8.88 10.82 -3.22
CA VAL A 118 8.33 11.82 -4.16
C VAL A 118 9.08 11.86 -5.50
N PHE A 119 10.42 11.82 -5.51
CA PHE A 119 11.21 12.01 -6.72
C PHE A 119 11.86 10.73 -7.26
N LYS A 120 11.05 9.74 -7.66
CA LYS A 120 11.53 8.45 -8.21
C LYS A 120 12.34 8.62 -9.51
N ARG A 121 11.93 9.54 -10.40
CA ARG A 121 12.65 9.86 -11.66
C ARG A 121 14.13 10.19 -11.45
N SER A 122 14.45 10.87 -10.35
CA SER A 122 15.81 11.32 -10.03
C SER A 122 16.73 10.19 -9.54
N LYS A 123 16.17 9.04 -9.19
CA LYS A 123 16.91 7.94 -8.58
C LYS A 123 17.43 6.99 -9.65
N SER A 124 18.64 6.50 -9.47
CA SER A 124 19.18 5.41 -10.29
C SER A 124 18.39 4.11 -10.04
N TYR A 125 18.44 3.19 -10.99
CA TYR A 125 17.83 1.87 -10.86
C TYR A 125 18.21 1.17 -9.53
N LYS A 126 19.50 1.19 -9.17
CA LYS A 126 19.99 0.64 -7.89
C LYS A 126 19.33 1.28 -6.68
N LYS A 127 19.12 2.60 -6.68
CA LYS A 127 18.45 3.32 -5.60
C LYS A 127 16.95 3.03 -5.58
N LEU A 128 16.31 2.94 -6.75
CA LEU A 128 14.88 2.62 -6.84
C LEU A 128 14.56 1.29 -6.16
N LYS A 129 15.38 0.25 -6.37
CA LYS A 129 15.20 -1.05 -5.70
C LYS A 129 15.21 -0.96 -4.17
N LEU A 130 16.16 -0.20 -3.61
CA LEU A 130 16.26 0.01 -2.16
C LEU A 130 15.07 0.79 -1.61
N TYR A 131 14.64 1.82 -2.33
CA TYR A 131 13.47 2.59 -1.92
C TYR A 131 12.17 1.78 -2.06
N TYR A 132 12.04 0.95 -3.08
CA TYR A 132 10.91 0.04 -3.24
C TYR A 132 10.84 -0.97 -2.09
N GLU A 133 11.96 -1.61 -1.73
CA GLU A 133 12.02 -2.54 -0.58
C GLU A 133 11.57 -1.85 0.72
N ARG A 134 12.02 -0.62 0.94
CA ARG A 134 11.57 0.21 2.05
C ARG A 134 10.07 0.53 1.97
N SER A 135 9.57 1.03 0.84
CA SER A 135 8.15 1.36 0.65
C SER A 135 7.27 0.14 0.94
N LEU A 136 7.62 -1.03 0.42
CA LEU A 136 6.85 -2.25 0.63
C LEU A 136 6.82 -2.68 2.11
N SER A 137 7.94 -2.54 2.82
CA SER A 137 7.97 -2.77 4.28
C SER A 137 7.08 -1.81 5.05
N GLU A 138 7.09 -0.52 4.67
CA GLU A 138 6.27 0.49 5.32
C GLU A 138 4.78 0.32 4.97
N PHE A 139 4.45 -0.17 3.76
CA PHE A 139 3.06 -0.48 3.39
C PHE A 139 2.50 -1.60 4.25
N ILE A 140 3.28 -2.66 4.48
CA ILE A 140 2.93 -3.75 5.38
C ILE A 140 2.66 -3.24 6.79
N GLU A 141 3.51 -2.36 7.31
CA GLU A 141 3.34 -1.77 8.65
C GLU A 141 2.06 -0.92 8.72
N SER A 142 1.84 -0.04 7.75
CA SER A 142 0.63 0.78 7.64
C SER A 142 -0.65 -0.07 7.64
N LEU A 143 -0.71 -1.10 6.81
CA LEU A 143 -1.86 -2.00 6.72
C LEU A 143 -2.08 -2.77 8.02
N TYR A 144 -1.01 -3.20 8.69
CA TYR A 144 -1.08 -3.85 9.99
C TYR A 144 -1.66 -2.92 11.06
N LEU A 145 -1.28 -1.63 11.07
CA LEU A 145 -1.87 -0.64 11.98
C LEU A 145 -3.36 -0.41 11.72
N TYR A 146 -3.79 -0.42 10.45
CA TYR A 146 -5.22 -0.41 10.10
C TYR A 146 -5.95 -1.64 10.64
N ALA A 147 -5.39 -2.84 10.45
CA ALA A 147 -5.98 -4.08 10.96
C ALA A 147 -6.05 -4.11 12.51
N CYS A 148 -5.03 -3.58 13.19
CA CYS A 148 -5.04 -3.41 14.64
C CYS A 148 -6.15 -2.45 15.11
N ALA A 149 -6.35 -1.33 14.41
CA ALA A 149 -7.38 -0.37 14.77
C ALA A 149 -8.79 -0.95 14.63
N LEU A 150 -9.07 -1.64 13.51
CA LEU A 150 -10.33 -2.37 13.30
C LEU A 150 -10.55 -3.45 14.36
N THR A 151 -9.48 -4.17 14.72
CA THR A 151 -9.58 -5.19 15.76
C THR A 151 -9.90 -4.58 17.13
N ALA A 152 -9.24 -3.48 17.49
CA ALA A 152 -9.48 -2.81 18.78
C ALA A 152 -10.91 -2.25 18.88
N GLU A 153 -11.50 -1.83 17.77
CA GLU A 153 -12.89 -1.39 17.71
C GLU A 153 -13.88 -2.53 17.91
N SER A 154 -13.60 -3.72 17.35
CA SER A 154 -14.46 -4.91 17.50
C SER A 154 -14.53 -5.52 18.92
N TYR A 155 -14.06 -4.81 19.96
CA TYR A 155 -14.11 -5.15 21.39
C TYR A 155 -13.43 -6.48 21.80
N LYS A 156 -12.67 -7.14 20.91
CA LYS A 156 -12.00 -8.43 21.21
C LYS A 156 -10.58 -8.34 21.79
N ILE A 157 -10.00 -7.14 21.93
CA ILE A 157 -8.67 -6.97 22.54
C ILE A 157 -8.79 -6.20 23.88
N PRO A 158 -8.41 -6.81 25.01
CA PRO A 158 -8.20 -6.08 26.26
C PRO A 158 -7.19 -4.93 26.10
N LEU A 159 -7.54 -3.75 26.60
CA LEU A 159 -6.73 -2.50 26.60
C LEU A 159 -5.24 -2.67 26.98
N VAL A 160 -4.89 -3.75 27.70
CA VAL A 160 -3.53 -4.10 28.15
C VAL A 160 -2.62 -4.61 27.01
N LEU A 161 -3.18 -5.08 25.89
CA LEU A 161 -2.41 -5.62 24.75
C LEU A 161 -1.90 -4.56 23.76
N LYS A 162 -2.28 -3.28 23.94
CA LYS A 162 -1.79 -2.16 23.11
C LYS A 162 -0.25 -2.03 23.11
N LYS A 163 0.43 -2.54 24.15
CA LYS A 163 1.90 -2.59 24.27
C LYS A 163 2.54 -3.87 23.71
N ARG A 164 1.75 -4.89 23.34
CA ARG A 164 2.23 -6.21 22.86
C ARG A 164 1.97 -6.46 21.37
N LEU A 165 1.45 -5.50 20.62
CA LEU A 165 1.26 -5.64 19.16
C LEU A 165 2.56 -5.51 18.35
N ASN A 166 3.70 -5.23 19.00
CA ASN A 166 5.05 -5.35 18.45
C ASN A 166 5.64 -6.76 18.67
N LEU A 167 4.88 -7.82 18.34
CA LEU A 167 5.40 -9.19 18.33
C LEU A 167 5.85 -9.57 16.91
N PRO A 168 6.90 -10.41 16.77
CA PRO A 168 7.42 -10.80 15.47
C PRO A 168 6.42 -11.60 14.62
N ASP A 169 6.37 -11.17 13.36
CA ASP A 169 5.79 -11.68 12.10
C ASP A 169 4.55 -12.58 12.05
N GLU A 170 4.42 -13.65 12.83
CA GLU A 170 3.28 -14.60 12.73
C GLU A 170 2.39 -14.60 13.98
N GLU A 171 2.97 -14.35 15.15
CA GLU A 171 2.20 -14.32 16.41
C GLU A 171 1.35 -13.05 16.52
N SER A 172 1.72 -11.99 15.81
CA SER A 172 0.99 -10.73 15.77
C SER A 172 -0.39 -10.85 15.11
N PHE A 173 -0.55 -11.68 14.08
CA PHE A 173 -1.84 -11.88 13.41
C PHE A 173 -2.84 -12.68 14.25
N ARG A 174 -2.37 -13.52 15.18
CA ARG A 174 -3.25 -14.28 16.10
C ARG A 174 -4.05 -13.37 17.03
N LEU A 175 -3.56 -12.16 17.26
CA LEU A 175 -4.20 -11.16 18.12
C LEU A 175 -5.23 -10.31 17.35
N LEU A 176 -5.27 -10.40 16.02
CA LEU A 176 -6.25 -9.68 15.19
C LEU A 176 -7.61 -10.38 15.20
N ASN A 177 -8.70 -9.63 15.10
CA ASN A 177 -10.04 -10.19 15.05
C ASN A 177 -10.33 -10.75 13.66
N GLN A 178 -10.01 -12.03 13.46
CA GLN A 178 -10.23 -12.74 12.21
C GLN A 178 -11.72 -12.91 11.85
N ASP A 179 -12.65 -12.73 12.80
CA ASP A 179 -14.09 -12.76 12.49
C ASP A 179 -14.57 -11.46 11.81
N ASN A 180 -13.74 -10.41 11.78
CA ASN A 180 -14.00 -9.21 10.98
C ASN A 180 -13.45 -9.43 9.56
N GLN A 181 -14.35 -9.49 8.58
CA GLN A 181 -14.01 -9.76 7.18
C GLN A 181 -13.03 -8.74 6.57
N THR A 182 -13.01 -7.50 7.06
CA THR A 182 -12.04 -6.47 6.64
C THR A 182 -10.66 -6.74 7.24
N VAL A 183 -10.61 -7.18 8.50
CA VAL A 183 -9.35 -7.58 9.15
C VAL A 183 -8.77 -8.83 8.48
N GLU A 184 -9.61 -9.79 8.12
CA GLU A 184 -9.20 -10.97 7.35
C GLU A 184 -8.63 -10.57 5.97
N LEU A 185 -9.36 -9.72 5.22
CA LEU A 185 -8.91 -9.20 3.92
C LEU A 185 -7.54 -8.50 4.02
N LEU A 186 -7.36 -7.63 5.02
CA LEU A 186 -6.08 -6.97 5.27
C LEU A 186 -4.98 -7.95 5.67
N THR A 187 -5.32 -8.98 6.45
CA THR A 187 -4.36 -10.02 6.87
C THR A 187 -3.85 -10.80 5.66
N GLU A 188 -4.72 -11.19 4.74
CA GLU A 188 -4.33 -11.88 3.50
C GLU A 188 -3.49 -10.98 2.58
N LEU A 189 -3.86 -9.70 2.44
CA LEU A 189 -3.04 -8.73 1.72
C LEU A 189 -1.64 -8.63 2.33
N ILE A 190 -1.54 -8.47 3.65
CA ILE A 190 -0.26 -8.35 4.35
C ILE A 190 0.60 -9.61 4.15
N LYS A 191 0.01 -10.81 4.25
CA LYS A 191 0.74 -12.08 3.99
C LYS A 191 1.30 -12.10 2.56
N GLY A 192 0.49 -11.71 1.58
CA GLY A 192 0.91 -11.60 0.18
C GLY A 192 2.08 -10.63 0.00
N LEU A 193 1.97 -9.42 0.55
CA LEU A 193 3.03 -8.41 0.46
C LEU A 193 4.31 -8.83 1.21
N LYS A 194 4.20 -9.53 2.35
CA LYS A 194 5.36 -10.10 3.07
C LYS A 194 6.09 -11.13 2.21
N LYS A 195 5.36 -11.95 1.45
CA LYS A 195 5.95 -12.88 0.49
C LYS A 195 6.69 -12.11 -0.61
N ASP A 196 6.03 -11.12 -1.23
CA ASP A 196 6.66 -10.29 -2.27
C ASP A 196 7.93 -9.58 -1.74
N LEU A 197 7.93 -9.10 -0.48
CA LEU A 197 9.09 -8.49 0.18
C LEU A 197 10.22 -9.49 0.42
N SER A 198 9.89 -10.71 0.84
CA SER A 198 10.88 -11.78 1.01
C SER A 198 11.54 -12.14 -0.32
N ASP A 199 10.73 -12.31 -1.37
CA ASP A 199 11.20 -12.62 -2.73
C ASP A 199 12.08 -11.48 -3.28
N LEU A 200 11.70 -10.22 -3.06
CA LEU A 200 12.50 -9.04 -3.39
C LEU A 200 13.87 -9.06 -2.70
N ARG A 201 13.89 -9.33 -1.38
CA ARG A 201 15.14 -9.40 -0.61
C ARG A 201 16.05 -10.53 -1.09
N LEU A 202 15.49 -11.64 -1.59
CA LEU A 202 16.27 -12.69 -2.25
C LEU A 202 16.82 -12.23 -3.60
N LEU A 203 16.04 -11.52 -4.42
CA LEU A 203 16.49 -10.94 -5.69
C LEU A 203 17.63 -9.93 -5.49
N MET A 204 17.63 -9.17 -4.39
CA MET A 204 18.67 -8.18 -4.09
C MET A 204 20.00 -8.78 -3.60
N LYS A 205 19.99 -10.04 -3.12
CA LYS A 205 21.19 -10.76 -2.69
C LYS A 205 21.94 -11.46 -3.83
N LYS A 206 21.28 -11.64 -4.97
CA LYS A 206 21.86 -12.14 -6.22
C LYS A 206 22.61 -11.02 -6.95
#